data_AF-A0A8X6T8L7-F1
#
_entry.id   AF-A0A8X6T8L7-F1
#
_cell.length_a   1.000
_cell.length_b   1.000
_cell.length_c   1.000
_cell.angle_alpha   90.00
_cell.angle_beta   90.00
_cell.angle_gamma   90.00
#
_symmetry.space_group_name_H-M   'P 1'
#
loop_
_entity.id
_entity.type
_entity.pdbx_description
1 polymer ?
#
loop_
_entity_poly.entity_id
_entity_poly.type
_entity_poly.pdbx_seq_one_letter_code
_entity_poly.pdbx_strand_id
1 'polypeptide(L)'
;MDFYITADEIQNAEYFWLKCVQSEFYSAEILALKQNEQLRSSSEIKSLVPYLDENNLLRLTGRLLEADLCFGEKHPVILPRRCKFTELLVIREHERIGHCGVSATLTQLRKKYWVPKGRQLVKTMIRICLVCKNTVPNQLTS
;
A
#
# COMPACT_ATOMS: atom_id res chain seq x y z
N MET A 1 15.89 -3.03 31.84
CA MET A 1 15.32 -1.85 31.17
C MET A 1 14.63 -2.40 29.94
N ASP A 2 13.34 -2.69 30.06
CA ASP A 2 12.58 -3.32 28.99
C ASP A 2 12.28 -2.26 27.93
N PHE A 3 12.98 -2.36 26.80
CA PHE A 3 12.75 -1.58 25.59
C PHE A 3 11.46 -2.08 24.93
N TYR A 4 10.31 -1.74 25.51
CA TYR A 4 9.03 -1.95 24.85
C TYR A 4 8.84 -0.90 23.76
N ILE A 5 8.59 -1.35 22.54
CA ILE A 5 8.21 -0.47 21.43
C ILE A 5 6.74 -0.08 21.63
N THR A 6 6.49 1.20 21.77
CA THR A 6 5.14 1.78 21.92
C THR A 6 4.38 1.78 20.60
N ALA A 7 3.05 1.86 20.66
CA ALA A 7 2.21 1.99 19.47
C ALA A 7 2.59 3.24 18.65
N ASP A 8 2.93 4.34 19.35
CA ASP A 8 3.38 5.58 18.73
C ASP A 8 4.71 5.41 18.00
N GLU A 9 5.68 4.69 18.55
CA GLU A 9 6.95 4.41 17.88
C GLU A 9 6.75 3.56 16.61
N ILE A 10 5.87 2.55 16.65
CA ILE A 10 5.54 1.74 15.47
C ILE A 10 4.89 2.63 14.41
N GLN A 11 3.93 3.47 14.81
CA GLN A 11 3.25 4.38 13.91
C GLN A 11 4.24 5.39 13.30
N ASN A 12 5.08 6.02 14.11
CA ASN A 12 6.06 6.99 13.64
C ASN A 12 7.07 6.36 12.67
N ALA A 13 7.53 5.14 12.96
CA ALA A 13 8.40 4.39 12.05
C ALA A 13 7.69 4.08 10.72
N GLU A 14 6.42 3.66 10.76
CA GLU A 14 5.61 3.44 9.56
C GLU A 14 5.49 4.74 8.73
N TYR A 15 5.11 5.86 9.35
CA TYR A 15 5.00 7.16 8.69
C TYR A 15 6.32 7.63 8.09
N PHE A 16 7.44 7.42 8.79
CA PHE A 16 8.77 7.73 8.28
C PHE A 16 9.04 7.00 6.96
N TRP A 17 8.86 5.69 6.93
CA TRP A 17 9.10 4.90 5.72
C TRP A 17 8.15 5.26 4.59
N LEU A 18 6.87 5.55 4.88
CA LEU A 18 5.91 6.04 3.89
C LEU A 18 6.40 7.32 3.22
N LYS A 19 6.87 8.30 4.01
CA LYS A 19 7.41 9.56 3.50
C LYS A 19 8.68 9.36 2.67
N CYS A 20 9.58 8.49 3.13
CA CYS A 20 10.81 8.17 2.39
C CYS A 20 10.48 7.58 1.01
N VAL A 21 9.63 6.56 0.97
CA VAL A 21 9.25 5.89 -0.28
C VAL A 21 8.52 6.85 -1.22
N GLN A 22 7.60 7.66 -0.71
CA GLN A 22 6.90 8.63 -1.56
C GLN A 22 7.83 9.71 -2.09
N SER A 23 8.78 10.17 -1.28
CA SER A 23 9.77 11.16 -1.73
C SER A 23 10.69 10.59 -2.80
N GLU A 24 11.04 9.31 -2.72
CA GLU A 24 11.88 8.64 -3.72
C GLU A 24 11.14 8.45 -5.06
N PHE A 25 9.90 7.98 -5.03
CA PHE A 25 9.18 7.54 -6.24
C PHE A 25 8.21 8.58 -6.83
N TYR A 26 7.71 9.50 -6.01
CA TYR A 26 6.68 10.48 -6.38
C TYR A 26 7.11 11.92 -6.07
N SER A 27 8.42 12.20 -6.05
CA SER A 27 8.96 13.55 -5.78
C SER A 27 8.36 14.63 -6.68
N ALA A 28 8.25 14.34 -7.98
CA ALA A 28 7.69 15.29 -8.95
C ALA A 28 6.21 15.57 -8.68
N GLU A 29 5.42 14.55 -8.37
CA GLU A 29 4.02 14.69 -8.03
C GLU A 29 3.81 15.44 -6.71
N ILE A 30 4.62 15.14 -5.70
CA ILE A 30 4.59 15.85 -4.41
C ILE A 30 4.92 17.33 -4.59
N LEU A 31 5.95 17.65 -5.37
CA LEU A 31 6.32 19.04 -5.65
C LEU A 31 5.20 19.79 -6.37
N ALA A 32 4.62 19.19 -7.42
CA ALA A 32 3.51 19.79 -8.15
C ALA A 32 2.31 20.05 -7.23
N LEU A 33 1.92 19.08 -6.40
CA LEU A 33 0.80 19.24 -5.47
C LEU A 33 1.07 20.32 -4.40
N LYS A 34 2.31 20.42 -3.89
CA LYS A 34 2.70 21.51 -2.97
C LYS A 34 2.61 22.89 -3.60
N GLN A 35 2.82 22.99 -4.91
CA GLN A 35 2.74 24.23 -5.67
C GLN A 35 1.34 24.51 -6.22
N ASN A 36 0.35 23.67 -5.90
CA ASN A 36 -1.00 23.70 -6.49
C ASN A 36 -0.99 23.58 -8.03
N GLU A 37 0.01 22.90 -8.58
CA GLU A 37 0.12 22.60 -10.00
C GLU A 37 -0.57 21.29 -10.36
N GLN A 38 -0.94 21.16 -11.64
CA GLN A 38 -1.50 19.91 -12.14
C GLN A 38 -0.40 18.86 -12.34
N LEU A 39 -0.71 17.61 -11.99
CA LEU A 39 0.18 16.49 -12.30
C LEU A 39 0.40 16.33 -13.81
N ARG A 40 1.62 15.92 -14.17
CA ARG A 40 1.99 15.58 -15.55
C ARG A 40 1.06 14.50 -16.11
N SER A 41 0.69 14.60 -17.38
CA SER A 41 -0.17 13.61 -18.06
C SER A 41 0.40 12.19 -18.06
N SER A 42 1.74 12.07 -17.98
CA SER A 42 2.45 10.79 -17.88
C SER A 42 2.42 10.15 -16.50
N SER A 43 1.97 10.86 -15.46
CA SER A 43 1.95 10.32 -14.10
C SER A 43 0.91 9.21 -13.98
N GLU A 44 1.35 8.04 -13.51
CA GLU A 44 0.49 6.84 -13.36
C GLU A 44 -0.64 7.04 -12.33
N ILE A 45 -0.50 8.04 -11.46
CA ILE A 45 -1.46 8.32 -10.39
C ILE A 45 -2.37 9.51 -10.71
N LYS A 46 -2.17 10.24 -11.82
CA LYS A 46 -2.98 11.43 -12.15
C LYS A 46 -4.48 11.13 -12.20
N SER A 47 -4.86 10.01 -12.80
CA SER A 47 -6.28 9.60 -12.92
C SER A 47 -6.93 9.18 -11.61
N LEU A 48 -6.13 9.01 -10.55
CA LEU A 48 -6.59 8.58 -9.24
C LEU A 48 -6.94 9.76 -8.32
N VAL A 49 -6.80 11.00 -8.81
CA VAL A 49 -7.07 12.24 -8.07
C VAL A 49 -6.29 12.27 -6.74
N PRO A 50 -4.94 12.28 -6.80
CA PRO A 50 -4.10 12.26 -5.62
C PRO A 50 -4.06 13.63 -4.94
N TYR A 51 -3.88 13.64 -3.63
CA TYR A 51 -3.72 14.84 -2.81
C TYR A 51 -2.71 14.62 -1.68
N LEU A 52 -2.22 15.69 -1.05
CA LEU A 52 -1.39 15.63 0.15
C LEU A 52 -2.25 15.85 1.39
N ASP A 53 -2.13 14.97 2.39
CA ASP A 53 -2.79 15.13 3.69
C ASP A 53 -2.05 16.14 4.61
N GLU A 54 -2.59 16.39 5.81
CA GLU A 54 -1.93 17.27 6.80
C GLU A 54 -0.51 16.81 7.20
N ASN A 55 -0.19 15.53 6.99
CA ASN A 55 1.09 14.94 7.30
C ASN A 55 2.07 14.96 6.11
N ASN A 56 1.70 15.59 4.99
CA ASN A 56 2.43 15.56 3.71
C ASN A 56 2.59 14.16 3.10
N LEU A 57 1.65 13.24 3.39
CA LEU A 57 1.56 11.97 2.70
C LEU A 57 0.67 12.09 1.46
N LEU A 58 1.14 11.50 0.37
CA LEU A 58 0.40 11.39 -0.87
C LEU A 58 -0.68 10.31 -0.74
N ARG A 59 -1.94 10.71 -0.85
CA ARG A 59 -3.12 9.86 -0.70
C ARG A 59 -4.03 9.97 -1.91
N LEU A 60 -4.92 9.00 -2.04
CA LEU A 60 -6.04 9.08 -2.98
C LEU A 60 -7.27 9.68 -2.33
N THR A 61 -7.99 10.53 -3.06
CA THR A 61 -9.38 10.83 -2.71
C THR A 61 -10.30 9.77 -3.34
N GLY A 62 -11.16 9.16 -2.51
CA GLY A 62 -12.06 8.10 -2.95
C GLY A 62 -13.40 8.63 -3.48
N ARG A 63 -14.11 7.81 -4.26
CA ARG A 63 -15.55 8.00 -4.57
C ARG A 63 -16.49 7.48 -3.47
N LEU A 64 -15.92 6.92 -2.40
CA LEU A 64 -16.61 6.29 -1.28
C LEU A 64 -16.59 7.17 -0.02
N LEU A 65 -16.50 8.49 -0.17
CA LEU A 65 -16.47 9.44 0.95
C LEU A 65 -17.70 9.25 1.86
N GLU A 66 -18.84 8.93 1.26
CA GLU A 66 -20.13 8.71 1.93
C GLU A 66 -20.29 7.31 2.55
N ALA A 67 -19.36 6.37 2.32
CA ALA A 67 -19.44 5.04 2.91
C ALA A 67 -19.00 5.06 4.38
N ASP A 68 -19.56 4.19 5.22
CA ASP A 68 -19.13 4.03 6.61
C ASP A 68 -17.85 3.19 6.71
N LEU A 69 -16.74 3.80 6.29
CA LEU A 69 -15.41 3.20 6.22
C LEU A 69 -14.41 4.00 7.07
N CYS A 70 -13.35 3.35 7.54
CA CYS A 70 -12.32 4.07 8.28
C CYS A 70 -11.56 5.06 7.37
N PHE A 71 -10.92 6.07 7.96
CA PHE A 71 -10.21 7.10 7.19
C PHE A 71 -9.19 6.53 6.20
N GLY A 72 -8.42 5.51 6.60
CA GLY A 72 -7.43 4.86 5.73
C GLY A 72 -8.05 4.11 4.53
N GLU A 73 -9.28 3.61 4.67
CA GLU A 73 -10.03 2.98 3.59
C GLU A 73 -10.56 4.03 2.60
N LYS A 74 -11.00 5.19 3.11
CA LYS A 74 -11.46 6.32 2.31
C LYS A 74 -10.32 7.03 1.58
N HIS A 75 -9.18 7.15 2.27
CA HIS A 75 -8.01 7.92 1.85
C HIS A 75 -6.72 7.09 1.94
N PRO A 76 -6.59 6.03 1.13
CA PRO A 76 -5.43 5.16 1.18
C PRO A 76 -4.16 5.89 0.75
N VAL A 77 -3.06 5.56 1.42
CA VAL A 77 -1.72 6.08 1.10
C VAL A 77 -1.24 5.46 -0.21
N ILE A 78 -0.79 6.28 -1.15
CA ILE A 78 -0.27 5.79 -2.42
C ILE A 78 1.13 5.21 -2.21
N LEU A 79 1.35 4.00 -2.70
CA LEU A 79 2.65 3.35 -2.67
C LEU A 79 3.08 2.85 -4.06
N PRO A 80 4.37 3.00 -4.40
CA PRO A 80 4.91 2.53 -5.66
C PRO A 80 4.93 1.01 -5.69
N ARG A 81 4.59 0.43 -6.85
CA ARG A 81 4.56 -1.02 -7.03
C ARG A 81 5.94 -1.68 -6.92
N ARG A 82 6.97 -1.05 -7.49
CA ARG A 82 8.33 -1.59 -7.61
C ARG A 82 9.21 -1.05 -6.47
N CYS A 83 8.81 -1.35 -5.24
CA CYS A 83 9.53 -0.91 -4.05
C CYS A 83 9.52 -2.02 -3.01
N LYS A 84 10.68 -2.24 -2.38
CA LYS A 84 10.84 -3.31 -1.39
C LYS A 84 9.93 -3.12 -0.18
N PHE A 85 9.75 -1.89 0.26
CA PHE A 85 8.84 -1.56 1.36
C PHE A 85 7.39 -1.98 1.03
N THR A 86 6.91 -1.67 -0.17
CA THR A 86 5.57 -2.08 -0.63
C THR A 86 5.43 -3.61 -0.71
N GLU A 87 6.46 -4.31 -1.20
CA GLU A 87 6.48 -5.78 -1.22
C GLU A 87 6.36 -6.38 0.19
N LEU A 88 7.12 -5.84 1.15
CA LEU A 88 7.09 -6.28 2.54
C LEU A 88 5.73 -6.01 3.19
N LEU A 89 5.09 -4.88 2.89
CA LEU A 89 3.72 -4.60 3.35
C LEU A 89 2.72 -5.61 2.79
N VAL A 90 2.83 -5.97 1.51
CA VAL A 90 1.96 -7.00 0.92
C VAL A 90 2.13 -8.34 1.62
N ILE A 91 3.37 -8.75 1.92
CA ILE A 91 3.66 -9.99 2.65
C ILE A 91 3.09 -9.91 4.07
N ARG A 92 3.30 -8.79 4.78
CA ARG A 92 2.76 -8.55 6.13
C ARG A 92 1.24 -8.70 6.17
N GLU A 93 0.53 -8.05 5.24
CA GLU A 93 -0.93 -8.13 5.21
C GLU A 93 -1.43 -9.53 4.79
N HIS A 94 -0.71 -10.22 3.90
CA HIS A 94 -1.01 -11.60 3.51
C HIS A 94 -0.87 -12.58 4.68
N GLU A 95 0.19 -12.46 5.47
CA GLU A 95 0.44 -13.27 6.67
C GLU A 95 -0.59 -12.97 7.77
N ARG A 96 -0.90 -11.68 7.99
CA ARG A 96 -1.87 -11.23 9.00
C ARG A 96 -3.26 -11.82 8.82
N ILE A 97 -3.66 -12.08 7.58
CA ILE A 97 -4.95 -12.70 7.26
C ILE A 97 -4.87 -14.22 7.09
N GLY A 98 -3.79 -14.84 7.55
CA GLY A 98 -3.63 -16.30 7.52
C GLY A 98 -3.45 -16.86 6.11
N HIS A 99 -2.64 -16.19 5.29
CA HIS A 99 -2.31 -16.64 3.93
C HIS A 99 -3.49 -16.74 2.96
N CYS A 100 -4.58 -16.00 3.21
CA CYS A 100 -5.69 -15.94 2.27
C CYS A 100 -5.25 -15.44 0.88
N GLY A 101 -5.99 -15.88 -0.15
CA GLY A 101 -5.63 -15.64 -1.55
C GLY A 101 -5.57 -14.18 -1.98
N VAL A 102 -5.26 -13.97 -3.27
CA VAL A 102 -4.98 -12.65 -3.87
C VAL A 102 -6.07 -11.61 -3.59
N SER A 103 -7.35 -11.98 -3.75
CA SER A 103 -8.46 -11.04 -3.55
C SER A 103 -8.55 -10.56 -2.10
N ALA A 104 -8.47 -11.48 -1.13
CA ALA A 104 -8.54 -11.15 0.29
C ALA A 104 -7.35 -10.29 0.73
N THR A 105 -6.14 -10.67 0.30
CA THR A 105 -4.92 -9.89 0.58
C THR A 105 -5.01 -8.48 -0.01
N LEU A 106 -5.50 -8.35 -1.25
CA LEU A 106 -5.67 -7.04 -1.88
C LEU A 106 -6.70 -6.17 -1.16
N THR A 107 -7.81 -6.75 -0.70
CA THR A 107 -8.82 -6.04 0.10
C THR A 107 -8.23 -5.56 1.42
N GLN A 108 -7.48 -6.42 2.12
CA GLN A 108 -6.82 -6.06 3.37
C GLN A 108 -5.79 -4.94 3.16
N LEU A 109 -4.95 -5.03 2.11
CA LEU A 109 -3.98 -3.99 1.76
C LEU A 109 -4.65 -2.63 1.50
N ARG A 110 -5.80 -2.65 0.80
CA ARG A 110 -6.58 -1.45 0.46
C ARG A 110 -7.24 -0.75 1.64
N LYS A 111 -7.20 -1.36 2.83
CA LYS A 111 -7.64 -0.67 4.05
C LYS A 111 -6.76 0.51 4.44
N LYS A 112 -5.52 0.54 3.95
CA LYS A 112 -4.56 1.59 4.27
C LYS A 112 -3.75 2.09 3.07
N TYR A 113 -3.54 1.24 2.07
CA TYR A 113 -2.61 1.55 0.97
C TYR A 113 -3.23 1.29 -0.40
N TRP A 114 -2.87 2.17 -1.33
CA TRP A 114 -3.18 1.99 -2.74
C TRP A 114 -1.90 1.79 -3.54
N VAL A 115 -1.80 0.67 -4.23
CA VAL A 115 -0.67 0.35 -5.10
C VAL A 115 -1.15 0.30 -6.55
N PRO A 116 -0.60 1.12 -7.46
CA PRO A 116 -0.86 0.99 -8.90
C PRO A 116 -0.55 -0.44 -9.38
N LYS A 117 -1.50 -1.06 -10.08
CA LYS A 117 -1.39 -2.49 -10.48
C LYS A 117 -1.15 -3.42 -9.26
N GLY A 118 -1.73 -3.08 -8.11
CA GLY A 118 -1.52 -3.78 -6.83
C GLY A 118 -1.94 -5.25 -6.86
N ARG A 119 -2.99 -5.62 -7.61
CA ARG A 119 -3.37 -7.04 -7.80
C ARG A 119 -2.23 -7.87 -8.36
N GLN A 120 -1.49 -7.34 -9.35
CA GLN A 120 -0.35 -8.03 -9.95
C GLN A 120 0.78 -8.17 -8.94
N LEU A 121 1.05 -7.15 -8.13
CA LEU A 121 2.03 -7.24 -7.04
C LEU A 121 1.66 -8.32 -6.03
N VAL A 122 0.42 -8.30 -5.53
CA VAL A 122 -0.09 -9.30 -4.58
C VAL A 122 0.05 -10.71 -5.14
N LYS A 123 -0.34 -10.93 -6.40
CA LYS A 123 -0.17 -12.23 -7.07
C LYS A 123 1.29 -12.69 -7.09
N THR A 124 2.24 -11.79 -7.38
CA THR A 124 3.66 -12.11 -7.37
C THR A 124 4.16 -12.46 -5.97
N MET A 125 3.77 -11.69 -4.95
CA MET A 125 4.21 -11.91 -3.56
C MET A 125 3.67 -13.23 -2.99
N ILE A 126 2.39 -13.54 -3.24
CA ILE A 126 1.80 -14.82 -2.80
C ILE A 126 2.47 -16.00 -3.51
N ARG A 127 2.81 -15.87 -4.80
CA ARG A 127 3.50 -16.95 -5.55
C ARG A 127 4.87 -17.29 -4.96
N ILE A 128 5.56 -16.35 -4.34
CA ILE A 128 6.88 -16.59 -3.72
C ILE A 128 6.80 -16.96 -2.23
N CYS A 129 5.62 -16.85 -1.61
CA CYS A 129 5.40 -17.25 -0.21
C CYS A 129 5.61 -18.76 -0.03
N LEU A 130 6.51 -19.14 0.89
CA LEU A 130 6.87 -20.54 1.15
C LEU A 130 5.69 -21.34 1.75
N VAL A 131 4.92 -20.73 2.65
CA VAL A 131 3.74 -21.37 3.25
C VAL A 131 2.71 -21.71 2.17
N CYS A 132 2.40 -20.76 1.29
CA CYS A 132 1.49 -20.97 0.17
C CYS A 132 2.02 -22.03 -0.81
N LYS A 133 3.32 -22.03 -1.11
CA LYS A 133 3.92 -23.06 -1.98
C LYS A 133 3.78 -24.47 -1.42
N ASN A 134 3.93 -24.62 -0.10
CA ASN A 134 3.90 -25.93 0.55
C ASN A 134 2.48 -26.43 0.88
N THR A 135 1.49 -25.54 0.88
CA THR A 135 0.08 -25.85 1.20
C THR A 135 -0.78 -26.07 -0.03
N VAL A 136 -0.31 -25.69 -1.23
CA VAL A 136 -0.94 -26.13 -2.48
C VAL A 136 -0.64 -27.62 -2.64
N PRO A 137 -1.63 -28.51 -2.53
CA PRO A 137 -1.41 -29.92 -2.85
C PRO A 137 -0.98 -29.97 -4.31
N ASN A 138 0.09 -30.73 -4.62
CA ASN A 138 0.32 -31.17 -5.99
C ASN A 138 -1.01 -31.76 -6.48
N GLN A 139 -1.69 -31.07 -7.39
CA GLN A 139 -2.83 -31.66 -8.07
C GLN A 139 -2.26 -32.86 -8.83
N LEU A 140 -2.54 -34.05 -8.30
CA LEU A 140 -2.40 -35.31 -9.00
C LEU A 140 -3.11 -35.15 -10.34
N THR A 141 -2.34 -35.02 -11.41
CA THR A 141 -2.83 -35.17 -12.78
C THR A 141 -3.37 -36.59 -12.89
N SER A 142 -4.70 -36.70 -12.89
CA SER A 142 -5.42 -37.91 -13.30
C SER A 142 -5.36 -38.07 -14.81
#